data_AF-L9Y320-F1
#
_entry.id   AF-L9Y320-F1
#
_cell.length_a   1.000
_cell.length_b   1.000
_cell.length_c   1.000
_cell.angle_alpha   90.00
_cell.angle_beta   90.00
_cell.angle_gamma   90.00
#
_symmetry.space_group_name_H-M   'P 1'
#
loop_
_entity.id
_entity.type
_entity.pdbx_description
1 polymer ?
#
loop_
_entity_poly.entity_id
_entity_poly.type
_entity_poly.pdbx_seq_one_letter_code
_entity_poly.pdbx_strand_id
1 'polypeptide(L)'
;MPALAVALGSQFPDLIDKPLAWELGLLASGRSLAHSIAFTLLLIPIVSALAGPTGHRESAPAFVIGHVTHLVTDLPRMTIAGDFSGTTYLFWPFLGPPAYDEPSGILVAFSGYSISAYSSVQFALLAAAIIVWYRDGLPGLKVAWRSVKRHAPLG
;
A
#
# COMPACT_ATOMS: atom_id res chain seq x y z
N MET A 1 9.69 -0.61 15.02
CA MET A 1 8.56 -1.56 14.94
C MET A 1 8.41 -2.04 13.50
N PRO A 2 9.27 -2.95 13.03
CA PRO A 2 9.33 -3.32 11.62
C PRO A 2 8.02 -3.87 11.06
N ALA A 3 7.32 -4.74 11.79
CA ALA A 3 6.04 -5.31 11.34
C ALA A 3 4.97 -4.25 11.04
N LEU A 4 4.82 -3.25 11.92
CA LEU A 4 3.90 -2.13 11.68
C LEU A 4 4.34 -1.28 10.49
N ALA A 5 5.66 -1.07 10.34
CA ALA A 5 6.20 -0.32 9.22
C ALA A 5 5.97 -1.03 7.88
N VAL A 6 6.14 -2.34 7.80
CA VAL A 6 5.78 -3.15 6.62
C VAL A 6 4.30 -3.00 6.31
N ALA A 7 3.43 -3.16 7.32
CA ALA A 7 1.98 -3.01 7.13
C ALA A 7 1.64 -1.61 6.57
N LEU A 8 2.14 -0.55 7.20
CA LEU A 8 1.92 0.82 6.73
C LEU A 8 2.48 1.06 5.32
N GLY A 9 3.71 0.62 5.06
CA GLY A 9 4.36 0.76 3.75
C GLY A 9 3.60 0.03 2.66
N SER A 10 3.09 -1.17 2.95
CA SER A 10 2.27 -1.93 2.01
C SER A 10 0.95 -1.24 1.68
N GLN A 11 0.31 -0.57 2.64
CA GLN A 11 -0.97 0.10 2.38
C GLN A 11 -0.79 1.53 1.84
N PHE A 12 0.41 2.10 1.97
CA PHE A 12 0.68 3.50 1.67
C PHE A 12 0.28 3.93 0.25
N PRO A 13 0.58 3.18 -0.83
CA PRO A 13 0.19 3.56 -2.18
C PRO A 13 -1.33 3.73 -2.32
N ASP A 14 -2.08 2.77 -1.80
CA ASP A 14 -3.54 2.73 -1.87
C ASP A 14 -4.21 3.83 -1.04
N LEU A 15 -3.66 4.13 0.13
CA LEU A 15 -4.17 5.19 1.01
C LEU A 15 -3.97 6.60 0.41
N ILE A 16 -3.06 6.76 -0.55
CA ILE A 16 -2.86 8.01 -1.28
C ILE A 16 -3.68 8.00 -2.56
N ASP A 17 -3.47 7.02 -3.44
CA ASP A 17 -3.98 7.11 -4.80
C ASP A 17 -5.50 6.91 -4.85
N LYS A 18 -6.07 5.97 -4.08
CA LYS A 18 -7.50 5.66 -4.14
C LYS A 18 -8.38 6.83 -3.69
N PRO A 19 -8.16 7.49 -2.53
CA PRO A 19 -8.96 8.66 -2.16
C PRO A 19 -8.79 9.82 -3.14
N LEU A 20 -7.55 10.09 -3.58
CA LEU A 20 -7.28 11.20 -4.49
C LEU A 20 -7.90 10.97 -5.87
N ALA A 21 -7.97 9.73 -6.35
CA ALA A 21 -8.58 9.39 -7.64
C ALA A 21 -10.10 9.21 -7.53
N TRP A 22 -10.57 8.34 -6.62
CA TRP A 22 -11.96 7.86 -6.62
C TRP A 22 -12.94 8.80 -5.91
N GLU A 23 -12.47 9.59 -4.93
CA GLU A 23 -13.34 10.54 -4.21
C GLU A 23 -13.13 11.98 -4.67
N LEU A 24 -11.88 12.38 -4.89
CA LEU A 24 -11.53 13.77 -5.20
C LEU A 24 -11.31 14.04 -6.70
N GLY A 25 -11.12 13.01 -7.52
CA GLY A 25 -10.85 13.17 -8.96
C GLY A 25 -9.57 13.94 -9.27
N LEU A 26 -8.62 14.01 -8.33
CA LEU A 26 -7.35 14.75 -8.46
C LEU A 26 -6.27 13.96 -9.20
N LEU A 27 -6.40 12.62 -9.22
CA LEU A 27 -5.50 11.73 -9.95
C LEU A 27 -6.27 11.03 -11.08
N ALA A 28 -5.54 10.73 -12.17
CA ALA A 28 -6.11 10.08 -13.35
C ALA A 28 -6.56 8.62 -13.10
N SER A 29 -6.02 7.97 -12.07
CA SER A 29 -6.30 6.57 -11.73
C SER A 29 -5.98 6.30 -10.27
N GLY A 30 -6.67 5.31 -9.68
CA GLY A 30 -6.38 4.76 -8.35
C GLY A 30 -5.02 4.06 -8.27
N ARG A 31 -4.31 3.93 -9.40
CA ARG A 31 -2.90 3.54 -9.49
C ARG A 31 -2.17 4.56 -10.37
N SER A 32 -1.50 5.53 -9.74
CA SER A 32 -0.74 6.55 -10.46
C SER A 32 0.42 7.10 -9.62
N LEU A 33 0.19 8.11 -8.78
CA LEU A 33 1.23 8.84 -8.06
C LEU A 33 2.05 7.94 -7.14
N ALA A 34 1.45 7.39 -6.08
CA ALA A 34 2.17 6.63 -5.07
C ALA A 34 2.52 5.21 -5.54
N HIS A 35 1.86 4.72 -6.59
CA HIS A 35 2.24 3.48 -7.28
C HIS A 35 3.38 3.67 -8.31
N SER A 36 3.90 4.88 -8.51
CA SER A 36 4.99 5.13 -9.46
C SER A 36 6.38 4.88 -8.87
N ILE A 37 7.31 4.47 -9.74
CA ILE A 37 8.73 4.36 -9.43
C ILE A 37 9.31 5.75 -9.13
N ALA A 38 8.92 6.78 -9.89
CA ALA A 38 9.39 8.14 -9.67
C ALA A 38 9.06 8.64 -8.25
N PHE A 39 7.82 8.43 -7.80
CA PHE A 39 7.43 8.75 -6.43
C PHE A 39 8.17 7.89 -5.41
N THR A 40 8.32 6.59 -5.67
CA THR A 40 9.05 5.68 -4.77
C THR A 40 10.49 6.12 -4.54
N LEU A 41 11.19 6.57 -5.60
CA LEU A 41 12.55 7.10 -5.50
C LEU A 41 12.64 8.36 -4.63
N LEU A 42 11.60 9.20 -4.62
CA LEU A 42 11.50 10.36 -3.73
C LEU A 42 11.11 9.97 -2.30
N LEU A 43 10.27 8.95 -2.14
CA LEU A 43 9.77 8.46 -0.86
C LEU A 43 10.90 7.88 0.01
N ILE A 44 11.81 7.11 -0.59
CA ILE A 44 12.92 6.44 0.13
C ILE A 44 13.77 7.42 0.98
N PRO A 45 14.33 8.51 0.43
CA PRO A 45 15.12 9.45 1.23
C PRO A 45 14.26 10.21 2.26
N ILE A 46 13.00 10.50 1.97
CA ILE A 46 12.09 11.15 2.92
C ILE A 46 11.87 10.24 4.14
N VAL A 47 11.50 8.98 3.92
CA VAL A 47 11.28 8.00 4.99
C VAL A 47 12.58 7.77 5.78
N SER A 48 13.72 7.71 5.09
CA SER A 48 15.03 7.53 5.73
C SER A 48 15.41 8.73 6.61
N ALA A 49 15.17 9.96 6.14
CA ALA A 49 15.42 11.18 6.88
C ALA A 49 14.52 11.29 8.12
N LEU A 50 13.24 10.93 8.01
CA LEU A 50 12.30 10.94 9.14
C LEU A 50 12.64 9.87 10.20
N ALA A 51 13.21 8.74 9.80
CA ALA A 51 13.63 7.69 10.72
C ALA A 51 14.96 7.98 11.44
N GLY A 52 15.82 8.83 10.87
CA GLY A 52 17.15 9.16 11.41
C GLY A 52 17.13 9.69 12.85
N PRO A 53 16.37 10.76 13.16
CA PRO A 53 16.35 11.37 14.49
C PRO A 53 15.69 10.50 15.58
N THR A 54 14.89 9.50 15.20
CA THR A 54 14.02 8.77 16.12
C THR A 54 14.57 7.40 16.53
N GLY A 55 15.74 7.01 16.04
CA GLY A 55 16.39 5.73 16.37
C GLY A 55 15.71 4.49 15.74
N HIS A 56 14.72 4.67 14.86
CA HIS A 56 13.96 3.58 14.24
C HIS A 56 14.66 3.00 13.01
N ARG A 57 15.94 2.63 13.14
CA ARG A 57 16.79 2.17 12.02
C ARG A 57 16.20 1.05 11.19
N GLU A 58 15.43 0.15 11.80
CA GLU A 58 14.81 -0.98 11.09
C GLU A 58 13.43 -0.63 10.50
N SER A 59 12.79 0.47 10.92
CA SER A 59 11.41 0.77 10.49
C SER A 59 11.37 1.47 9.13
N ALA A 60 12.35 2.33 8.81
CA ALA A 60 12.48 2.90 7.47
C ALA A 60 12.64 1.83 6.37
N PRO A 61 13.64 0.91 6.44
CA PRO A 61 13.78 -0.13 5.43
C PRO A 61 12.57 -1.06 5.42
N ALA A 62 11.98 -1.39 6.57
CA ALA A 62 10.76 -2.19 6.64
C ALA A 62 9.57 -1.54 5.92
N PHE A 63 9.38 -0.22 6.06
CA PHE A 63 8.37 0.54 5.32
C PHE A 63 8.63 0.49 3.81
N VAL A 64 9.88 0.76 3.38
CA VAL A 64 10.25 0.73 1.96
C VAL A 64 10.05 -0.67 1.38
N ILE A 65 10.41 -1.73 2.11
CA ILE A 65 10.16 -3.12 1.70
C ILE A 65 8.65 -3.35 1.52
N GLY A 66 7.82 -2.89 2.45
CA GLY A 66 6.36 -2.99 2.32
C GLY A 66 5.84 -2.28 1.06
N HIS A 67 6.28 -1.04 0.83
CA HIS A 67 5.89 -0.24 -0.34
C HIS A 67 6.31 -0.88 -1.66
N VAL A 68 7.58 -1.29 -1.78
CA VAL A 68 8.08 -1.96 -2.99
C VAL A 68 7.41 -3.31 -3.21
N THR A 69 7.17 -4.08 -2.15
CA THR A 69 6.45 -5.35 -2.25
C THR A 69 5.04 -5.12 -2.80
N HIS A 70 4.33 -4.09 -2.33
CA HIS A 70 3.01 -3.72 -2.86
C HIS A 70 3.06 -3.45 -4.37
N LEU A 71 3.99 -2.60 -4.83
CA LEU A 71 4.16 -2.29 -6.26
C LEU A 71 4.42 -3.55 -7.08
N VAL A 72 5.26 -4.47 -6.59
CA VAL A 72 5.58 -5.74 -7.27
C VAL A 72 4.37 -6.67 -7.30
N THR A 73 3.60 -6.77 -6.21
CA THR A 73 2.41 -7.63 -6.15
C THR A 73 1.22 -7.06 -6.94
N ASP A 74 1.25 -5.77 -7.26
CA ASP A 74 0.25 -5.11 -8.08
C ASP A 74 0.48 -5.26 -9.58
N LEU A 75 1.62 -5.82 -9.99
CA LEU A 75 1.90 -6.14 -11.38
C LEU A 75 0.78 -7.04 -11.97
N PRO A 76 0.26 -6.71 -13.15
CA PRO A 76 -0.71 -7.57 -13.84
C PRO A 76 -0.14 -8.96 -14.08
N ARG A 77 -0.99 -10.00 -13.99
CA ARG A 77 -0.56 -11.39 -14.26
C ARG A 77 0.05 -11.58 -15.66
N MET A 78 -0.42 -10.79 -16.64
CA MET A 78 0.07 -10.85 -18.02
C MET A 78 1.55 -10.41 -18.14
N THR A 79 2.07 -9.68 -17.15
CA THR A 79 3.48 -9.31 -17.06
C THR A 79 4.40 -10.54 -16.94
N ILE A 80 3.92 -11.63 -16.33
CA ILE A 80 4.65 -12.91 -16.28
C ILE A 80 4.81 -13.49 -17.69
N ALA A 81 3.84 -13.25 -18.58
CA ALA A 81 3.89 -13.66 -19.98
C ALA A 81 4.61 -12.65 -20.89
N GLY A 82 5.24 -11.61 -20.31
CA GLY A 82 5.97 -10.57 -21.04
C GLY A 82 5.13 -9.40 -21.55
N ASP A 83 3.83 -9.34 -21.20
CA ASP A 83 2.99 -8.20 -21.52
C ASP A 83 3.04 -7.13 -20.42
N PHE A 84 3.68 -6.01 -20.74
CA PHE A 84 3.87 -4.86 -19.86
C PHE A 84 2.88 -3.71 -20.15
N SER A 85 1.89 -3.91 -21.01
CA SER A 85 0.91 -2.86 -21.34
C SER A 85 0.15 -2.36 -20.12
N GLY A 86 -0.11 -3.24 -19.14
CA GLY A 86 -0.79 -2.91 -17.89
C GLY A 86 0.10 -2.32 -16.80
N THR A 87 1.40 -2.05 -17.06
CA THR A 87 2.35 -1.54 -16.04
C THR A 87 2.71 -0.07 -16.23
N THR A 88 2.07 0.65 -17.16
CA THR A 88 2.44 2.05 -17.45
C THR A 88 2.26 2.99 -16.26
N TYR A 89 1.39 2.65 -15.30
CA TYR A 89 1.23 3.38 -14.04
C TYR A 89 2.53 3.52 -13.23
N LEU A 90 3.45 2.54 -13.34
CA LEU A 90 4.76 2.60 -12.68
C LEU A 90 5.62 3.78 -13.14
N PHE A 91 5.34 4.32 -14.33
CA PHE A 91 6.10 5.39 -14.97
C PHE A 91 5.38 6.74 -14.94
N TRP A 92 4.30 6.87 -14.17
CA TRP A 92 3.67 8.16 -13.92
C TRP A 92 4.70 9.13 -13.30
N PRO A 93 4.74 10.42 -13.69
CA PRO A 93 3.82 11.14 -14.59
C PRO A 93 4.22 11.10 -16.08
N PHE A 94 5.25 10.34 -16.46
CA PHE A 94 5.77 10.35 -17.83
C PHE A 94 4.90 9.53 -18.79
N LEU A 95 4.26 8.47 -18.29
CA LEU A 95 3.25 7.71 -19.01
C LEU A 95 1.90 7.80 -18.27
N GLY A 96 0.81 7.80 -19.04
CA GLY A 96 -0.53 7.67 -18.47
C GLY A 96 -0.76 6.26 -17.91
N PRO A 97 -1.55 6.13 -16.83
CA PRO A 97 -2.00 4.82 -16.36
C PRO A 97 -2.78 4.13 -17.49
N PRO A 98 -2.78 2.78 -17.54
CA PRO A 98 -3.56 2.07 -18.55
C PRO A 98 -5.05 2.32 -18.32
N ALA A 99 -5.88 2.13 -19.34
CA ALA A 99 -7.31 2.31 -19.21
C ALA A 99 -7.89 1.27 -18.24
N TYR A 100 -8.33 1.72 -17.07
CA TYR A 100 -9.04 0.92 -16.07
C TYR A 100 -10.50 1.34 -16.01
N ASP A 101 -11.37 0.37 -15.75
CA ASP A 101 -12.70 0.66 -15.22
C ASP A 101 -12.54 1.04 -13.74
N GLU A 102 -12.38 2.33 -13.49
CA GLU A 102 -12.23 2.86 -12.14
C GLU A 102 -13.61 2.98 -11.46
N PRO A 103 -13.72 2.61 -10.17
CA PRO A 103 -14.94 2.82 -9.42
C PRO A 103 -15.18 4.31 -9.20
N SER A 104 -16.45 4.72 -9.15
CA SER A 104 -16.84 6.12 -8.89
C SER A 104 -16.72 6.55 -7.42
N GLY A 105 -16.00 5.77 -6.60
CA GLY A 105 -15.88 5.98 -5.16
C GLY A 105 -15.47 4.70 -4.43
N ILE A 106 -14.89 4.88 -3.24
CA ILE A 106 -14.37 3.78 -2.40
C ILE A 106 -15.50 2.86 -1.96
N LEU A 107 -16.64 3.41 -1.51
CA LEU A 107 -17.77 2.59 -1.08
C LEU A 107 -18.37 1.77 -2.24
N VAL A 108 -18.38 2.33 -3.44
CA VAL A 108 -18.81 1.65 -4.66
C VAL A 108 -17.84 0.53 -5.03
N ALA A 109 -16.53 0.78 -4.92
CA ALA A 109 -15.50 -0.23 -5.14
C ALA A 109 -15.69 -1.45 -4.22
N PHE A 110 -15.97 -1.21 -2.93
CA PHE A 110 -16.20 -2.29 -1.97
C PHE A 110 -17.54 -3.00 -2.19
N SER A 111 -18.62 -2.28 -2.47
CA SER A 111 -19.95 -2.88 -2.66
C SER A 111 -20.05 -3.69 -3.95
N GLY A 112 -19.32 -3.29 -5.00
CA GLY A 112 -19.22 -4.00 -6.26
C GLY A 112 -18.20 -5.14 -6.28
N TYR A 113 -17.45 -5.34 -5.20
CA TYR A 113 -16.39 -6.34 -5.17
C TYR A 113 -16.95 -7.76 -5.20
N SER A 114 -16.52 -8.55 -6.18
CA SER A 114 -16.85 -9.98 -6.26
C SER A 114 -15.65 -10.84 -5.86
N ILE A 115 -15.90 -11.85 -5.04
CA ILE A 115 -14.86 -12.80 -4.63
C ILE A 115 -14.58 -13.75 -5.80
N SER A 116 -13.42 -13.59 -6.40
CA SER A 116 -12.88 -14.51 -7.40
C SER A 116 -12.02 -15.59 -6.75
N ALA A 117 -11.75 -16.69 -7.46
CA ALA A 117 -10.78 -17.70 -7.00
C ALA A 117 -9.40 -17.11 -6.71
N TYR A 118 -8.97 -16.13 -7.52
CA TYR A 118 -7.73 -15.40 -7.30
C TYR A 118 -7.75 -14.62 -5.98
N SER A 119 -8.83 -13.89 -5.71
CA SER A 119 -9.03 -13.16 -4.46
C SER A 119 -9.11 -14.10 -3.25
N SER A 120 -9.72 -15.27 -3.38
CA SER A 120 -9.77 -16.27 -2.31
C SER A 120 -8.37 -16.73 -1.88
N VAL A 121 -7.45 -16.93 -2.84
CA VAL A 121 -6.05 -17.24 -2.54
C VAL A 121 -5.38 -16.09 -1.78
N GLN A 122 -5.62 -14.84 -2.19
CA GLN A 122 -5.09 -13.67 -1.49
C GLN A 122 -5.62 -13.57 -0.06
N PHE A 123 -6.91 -13.81 0.17
CA PHE A 123 -7.48 -13.83 1.53
C PHE A 123 -6.93 -14.98 2.38
N ALA A 124 -6.66 -16.15 1.78
CA ALA A 124 -6.00 -17.25 2.49
C ALA A 124 -4.57 -16.89 2.91
N LEU A 125 -3.81 -16.22 2.05
CA LEU A 125 -2.47 -15.71 2.37
C LEU A 125 -2.53 -14.64 3.47
N LEU A 126 -3.52 -13.73 3.41
CA LEU A 126 -3.76 -12.75 4.47
C LEU A 126 -4.07 -13.44 5.80
N ALA A 127 -4.94 -14.45 5.80
CA ALA A 127 -5.26 -15.22 7.00
C ALA A 127 -4.02 -15.91 7.56
N ALA A 128 -3.18 -16.52 6.71
CA ALA A 128 -1.92 -17.12 7.12
C ALA A 128 -0.97 -16.07 7.74
N ALA A 129 -0.84 -14.89 7.13
CA ALA A 129 -0.04 -13.79 7.65
C ALA A 129 -0.54 -13.32 9.03
N ILE A 130 -1.86 -13.20 9.22
CA ILE A 130 -2.47 -12.86 10.52
C ILE A 130 -2.17 -13.94 11.57
N ILE A 131 -2.25 -15.22 11.20
CA ILE A 131 -1.94 -16.34 12.11
C ILE A 131 -0.47 -16.29 12.54
N VAL A 132 0.46 -16.04 11.61
CA VAL A 132 1.89 -15.89 11.92
C VAL A 132 2.11 -14.68 12.83
N TRP A 133 1.54 -13.52 12.49
CA TRP A 133 1.66 -12.30 13.30
C TRP A 133 1.09 -12.48 14.72
N TYR A 134 -0.01 -13.21 14.87
CA TYR A 134 -0.59 -13.56 16.16
C TYR A 134 0.34 -14.49 16.96
N ARG A 135 0.89 -15.53 16.32
CA ARG A 135 1.83 -16.47 16.95
C ARG A 135 3.15 -15.81 17.37
N ASP A 136 3.56 -14.77 16.65
CA ASP A 136 4.72 -13.93 16.97
C ASP A 136 4.46 -12.92 18.11
N GLY A 137 3.28 -12.96 18.74
CA GLY A 137 2.95 -12.12 19.90
C GLY A 137 2.49 -10.71 19.55
N LEU A 138 1.92 -10.51 18.36
CA LEU A 138 1.31 -9.25 17.91
C LEU A 138 2.30 -8.06 17.90
N PRO A 139 3.49 -8.20 17.30
CA PRO A 139 4.51 -7.14 17.29
C PRO A 139 3.94 -5.84 16.71
N GLY A 140 4.19 -4.73 17.41
CA GLY A 140 3.73 -3.39 17.04
C GLY A 140 2.36 -2.98 17.59
N LEU A 141 1.49 -3.91 18.00
CA LEU A 141 0.10 -3.60 18.41
C LEU A 141 0.03 -2.68 19.64
N LYS A 142 0.86 -2.95 20.67
CA LYS A 142 0.91 -2.14 21.90
C LYS A 142 1.33 -0.69 21.62
N VAL A 143 2.20 -0.47 20.63
CA VAL A 143 2.65 0.87 20.23
C VAL A 143 1.53 1.61 19.50
N ALA A 144 0.91 0.96 18.51
CA ALA A 144 -0.24 1.53 17.80
C ALA A 144 -1.36 1.94 18.76
N TRP A 145 -1.72 1.05 19.69
CA TRP A 145 -2.75 1.31 20.69
C TRP A 145 -2.44 2.50 21.61
N ARG A 146 -1.19 2.61 22.08
CA ARG A 146 -0.75 3.75 22.90
C ARG A 146 -0.79 5.07 22.12
N SER A 147 -0.39 5.06 20.85
CA SER A 147 -0.45 6.26 20.00
C SER A 147 -1.88 6.74 19.79
N VAL A 148 -2.82 5.82 19.53
CA VAL A 148 -4.25 6.14 19.41
C VAL A 148 -4.80 6.73 20.71
N LYS A 149 -4.54 6.09 21.86
CA LYS A 149 -4.99 6.60 23.17
C LYS A 149 -4.44 7.97 23.54
N ARG A 150 -3.24 8.31 23.08
CA ARG A 150 -2.61 9.61 23.36
C ARG A 150 -3.22 10.76 22.56
N HIS A 151 -3.84 10.48 21.42
CA HIS A 151 -4.40 11.48 20.50
C HIS A 151 -5.92 11.41 20.35
N ALA A 152 -6.56 10.38 20.90
CA ALA A 152 -7.99 10.40 21.15
C ALA A 152 -8.25 11.35 22.33
N PRO A 153 -8.97 12.48 22.15
CA PRO A 153 -9.44 13.26 23.28
C PRO A 153 -10.30 12.32 24.14
N LEU A 154 -9.92 12.14 25.40
CA LEU A 154 -10.87 11.68 26.40
C LEU A 154 -12.00 12.72 26.38
N GLY A 155 -13.23 12.24 26.20
CA GLY A 155 -14.43 13.09 26.28
C GLY A 155 -14.53 13.84 27.60
#